data_AF-A0AA90NNR9-F1
#
_entry.id   AF-A0AA90NNR9-F1
#
_cell.length_a   1.000
_cell.length_b   1.000
_cell.length_c   1.000
_cell.angle_alpha   90.00
_cell.angle_beta   90.00
_cell.angle_gamma   90.00
#
_symmetry.space_group_name_H-M   'P 1'
#
loop_
_entity.id
_entity.type
_entity.pdbx_description
1 polymer ?
#
loop_
_entity_poly.entity_id
_entity_poly.type
_entity_poly.pdbx_seq_one_letter_code
_entity_poly.pdbx_strand_id
1 'polypeptide(L)'
;MKKLSHIHMLIADSAYSSNKHSEWLDDRNIDNRIIKCAYRNKPLTEHDKCFNRLHSGVRCTVERAFGVLKYTTAWRKLVILA
;
A
#
# COMPACT_ATOMS: atom_id res chain seq x y z
N MET A 1 -15.75 13.37 21.19
CA MET A 1 -15.42 13.30 19.75
C MET A 1 -15.48 11.83 19.32
N LYS A 2 -16.51 11.40 18.60
CA LYS A 2 -16.59 10.04 18.07
C LYS A 2 -15.57 9.92 16.94
N LYS A 3 -14.43 9.25 17.19
CA LYS A 3 -13.45 8.93 16.15
C LYS A 3 -14.14 8.02 15.15
N LEU A 4 -14.14 8.40 13.88
CA LEU A 4 -14.75 7.67 12.79
C LEU A 4 -13.97 6.36 12.55
N SER A 5 -14.23 5.33 13.36
CA SER A 5 -13.54 4.03 13.32
C SER A 5 -14.19 3.08 12.32
N HIS A 6 -14.22 3.48 11.04
CA HIS A 6 -14.77 2.63 9.97
C HIS A 6 -13.70 1.94 9.11
N ILE A 7 -12.42 2.24 9.34
CA ILE A 7 -11.32 1.64 8.59
C ILE A 7 -11.02 0.27 9.20
N HIS A 8 -11.48 -0.79 8.52
CA HIS A 8 -11.20 -2.17 8.92
C HIS A 8 -9.84 -2.68 8.41
N MET A 9 -9.32 -2.07 7.34
CA MET A 9 -8.19 -2.62 6.59
C MET A 9 -7.42 -1.51 5.88
N LEU A 10 -6.09 -1.61 5.91
CA LEU A 10 -5.19 -0.74 5.16
C LEU A 10 -4.46 -1.53 4.08
N ILE A 11 -4.60 -1.11 2.82
CA ILE A 11 -3.86 -1.66 1.68
C ILE A 11 -2.92 -0.57 1.17
N ALA A 12 -1.62 -0.87 1.11
CA ALA A 12 -0.63 0.05 0.55
C ALA A 12 0.54 -0.71 -0.08
N ASP A 13 1.44 0.04 -0.74
CA ASP A 13 2.69 -0.49 -1.26
C ASP A 13 3.69 -0.77 -0.14
N SER A 14 4.58 -1.74 -0.37
CA SER A 14 5.67 -2.11 0.51
C SER A 14 6.56 -0.94 0.97
N ALA A 15 6.69 0.12 0.16
CA ALA A 15 7.45 1.32 0.52
C ALA A 15 6.90 2.03 1.79
N TYR A 16 5.61 1.84 2.10
CA TYR A 16 4.98 2.40 3.30
C TYR A 16 5.06 1.47 4.52
N SER A 17 5.65 0.28 4.36
CA SER A 17 5.84 -0.66 5.48
C SER A 17 6.92 -0.16 6.43
N SER A 18 6.60 -0.13 7.72
CA SER A 18 7.56 0.12 8.80
C SER A 18 7.06 -0.53 10.09
N ASN A 19 7.98 -0.83 11.01
CA ASN A 19 7.62 -1.40 12.32
C ASN A 19 6.66 -0.48 13.08
N LYS A 20 6.95 0.82 13.08
CA LYS A 20 6.08 1.85 13.69
C LYS A 20 4.67 1.87 13.08
N HIS A 21 4.54 1.63 11.77
CA HIS A 21 3.22 1.53 11.13
C HIS A 21 2.47 0.28 11.56
N SER A 22 3.17 -0.85 11.63
CA SER A 22 2.56 -2.12 12.00
C SER A 22 2.03 -2.05 13.44
N GLU A 23 2.84 -1.55 14.37
CA GLU A 23 2.44 -1.30 15.77
C GLU A 23 1.22 -0.35 15.84
N TRP A 24 1.24 0.74 15.08
CA TRP A 24 0.14 1.71 15.06
C TRP A 24 -1.18 1.11 14.56
N LEU A 25 -1.11 0.19 13.59
CA LEU A 25 -2.27 -0.51 13.01
C LEU A 25 -2.81 -1.56 13.98
N ASP A 26 -1.91 -2.32 14.61
CA ASP A 26 -2.24 -3.34 15.60
C ASP A 26 -2.94 -2.70 16.82
N ASP A 27 -2.42 -1.58 17.33
CA ASP A 27 -3.03 -0.79 18.42
C ASP A 27 -4.47 -0.34 18.10
N ARG A 28 -4.81 -0.26 16.82
CA ARG A 28 -6.12 0.22 16.32
C ARG A 28 -6.98 -0.91 15.78
N ASN A 29 -6.51 -2.16 15.87
CA ASN A 29 -7.17 -3.33 15.31
C ASN A 29 -7.52 -3.16 13.82
N ILE A 30 -6.60 -2.55 13.06
CA ILE A 30 -6.72 -2.34 11.62
C ILE A 30 -5.91 -3.43 10.92
N ASP A 31 -6.54 -4.17 10.02
CA ASP A 31 -5.88 -5.24 9.28
C ASP A 31 -4.81 -4.67 8.34
N ASN A 32 -3.56 -4.98 8.63
CA ASN A 32 -2.40 -4.53 7.86
C ASN A 32 -2.24 -5.39 6.61
N ARG A 33 -2.67 -4.86 5.46
CA ARG A 33 -2.59 -5.54 4.17
C ARG A 33 -1.63 -4.89 3.20
N ILE A 34 -0.54 -4.37 3.73
CA ILE A 34 0.56 -3.84 2.92
C ILE A 34 1.26 -4.99 2.18
N ILE A 35 1.52 -4.79 0.89
CA ILE A 35 2.19 -5.78 0.05
C ILE A 35 3.60 -6.04 0.56
N LYS A 36 4.02 -7.30 0.54
CA LYS A 36 5.36 -7.70 1.02
C LYS A 36 6.40 -7.55 -0.08
N CYS A 37 7.57 -7.02 0.27
CA CYS A 37 8.72 -6.91 -0.61
C CYS A 37 9.74 -8.02 -0.33
N ALA A 38 10.40 -8.52 -1.37
CA ALA A 38 11.59 -9.35 -1.20
C ALA A 38 12.77 -8.45 -0.80
N TYR A 39 13.57 -8.90 0.17
CA TYR A 39 14.81 -8.22 0.54
C TYR A 39 16.03 -9.05 0.11
N ARG A 40 17.22 -8.43 0.15
CA ARG A 40 18.47 -9.12 -0.18
C ARG A 40 18.64 -10.37 0.68
N ASN A 41 18.85 -11.52 0.04
CA ASN A 41 18.94 -12.85 0.67
C ASN A 41 17.68 -13.29 1.45
N LYS A 42 16.54 -12.62 1.25
CA LYS A 42 15.25 -12.95 1.87
C LYS A 42 14.16 -12.90 0.80
N PRO A 43 14.06 -13.95 -0.04
CA PRO A 43 13.01 -14.04 -1.05
C PRO A 43 11.64 -14.14 -0.39
N LEU A 44 10.59 -13.75 -1.12
CA LEU A 44 9.21 -13.94 -0.67
C LEU A 44 8.91 -15.44 -0.55
N THR A 45 8.27 -15.82 0.55
CA THR A 45 7.75 -17.17 0.73
C THR A 45 6.55 -17.39 -0.19
N GLU A 46 6.16 -18.65 -0.42
CA GLU A 46 4.97 -18.96 -1.22
C GLU A 46 3.68 -18.36 -0.60
N HIS A 47 3.61 -18.29 0.72
CA HIS A 47 2.53 -17.60 1.43
C HIS A 47 2.51 -16.10 1.12
N ASP A 48 3.68 -15.45 1.11
CA ASP A 48 3.77 -14.02 0.79
C ASP A 48 3.40 -13.74 -0.67
N LYS A 49 3.79 -14.64 -1.59
CA LYS A 49 3.40 -14.55 -3.01
C LYS A 49 1.88 -14.71 -3.17
N CYS A 50 1.27 -15.68 -2.48
CA CYS A 50 -0.17 -15.88 -2.49
C CYS A 50 -0.90 -14.66 -1.94
N PHE A 51 -0.44 -14.12 -0.81
CA PHE A 51 -0.94 -12.90 -0.21
C PHE A 51 -0.87 -11.71 -1.18
N ASN A 52 0.30 -11.46 -1.77
CA ASN A 52 0.49 -10.40 -2.75
C ASN A 52 -0.42 -10.57 -3.97
N ARG A 53 -0.64 -11.81 -4.43
CA ARG A 53 -1.53 -12.10 -5.56
C ARG A 53 -2.99 -11.74 -5.25
N LEU A 54 -3.47 -12.06 -4.05
CA LEU A 54 -4.82 -11.70 -3.61
C LEU A 54 -5.03 -10.17 -3.61
N HIS A 55 -4.02 -9.42 -3.15
CA HIS A 55 -4.10 -7.96 -3.01
C HIS A 55 -3.71 -7.18 -4.28
N SER A 56 -3.13 -7.85 -5.28
CA SER A 56 -2.72 -7.23 -6.55
C SER A 56 -3.87 -6.60 -7.32
N GLY A 57 -5.09 -7.15 -7.26
CA GLY A 57 -6.25 -6.63 -7.98
C GLY A 57 -6.67 -5.22 -7.54
N VAL A 58 -6.64 -4.95 -6.23
CA VAL A 58 -6.94 -3.63 -5.67
C VAL A 58 -5.87 -2.63 -6.09
N ARG A 59 -4.58 -3.00 -6.00
CA ARG A 59 -3.46 -2.19 -6.47
C ARG A 59 -3.60 -1.83 -7.95
N CYS A 60 -3.88 -2.79 -8.82
CA CYS A 60 -4.08 -2.55 -10.25
C CYS A 60 -5.20 -1.54 -10.54
N THR A 61 -6.29 -1.60 -9.77
CA THR A 61 -7.41 -0.65 -9.92
C THR A 61 -7.00 0.77 -9.53
N VAL A 62 -6.34 0.91 -8.38
CA VAL A 62 -5.85 2.20 -7.86
C VAL A 62 -4.78 2.79 -8.78
N GLU A 63 -3.79 1.99 -9.20
CA GLU A 63 -2.74 2.43 -10.12
C GLU A 63 -3.27 2.82 -11.49
N ARG A 64 -4.30 2.14 -12.00
CA ARG A 64 -4.94 2.52 -13.26
C ARG A 64 -5.53 3.93 -13.17
N ALA A 65 -6.22 4.26 -12.08
CA ALA A 65 -6.75 5.59 -11.87
C ALA A 65 -5.62 6.65 -11.80
N PHE A 66 -4.56 6.37 -11.03
CA PHE A 66 -3.40 7.27 -10.96
C PHE A 66 -2.62 7.36 -12.29
N GLY A 67 -2.56 6.28 -13.06
CA GLY A 67 -1.93 6.24 -14.38
C GLY A 67 -2.68 7.09 -15.39
N VAL A 68 -4.02 7.01 -15.40
CA VAL A 68 -4.87 7.90 -16.19
C VAL A 68 -4.65 9.35 -15.77
N LEU A 69 -4.67 9.65 -14.47
CA LEU A 69 -4.41 11.00 -13.97
C LEU A 69 -3.05 11.52 -14.43
N LYS A 70 -1.97 10.73 -14.31
CA LYS A 70 -0.62 11.08 -14.79
C LYS A 70 -0.55 11.27 -16.31
N TYR A 71 -1.34 10.52 -17.06
CA TYR A 71 -1.40 10.64 -18.51
C TYR A 71 -2.18 11.90 -18.95
N THR A 72 -3.31 12.19 -18.29
CA THR A 72 -4.15 13.36 -18.58
C THR A 72 -3.52 14.65 -18.06
N THR A 73 -2.89 14.61 -16.88
CA THR A 73 -1.99 15.67 -16.42
C THR A 73 -0.61 15.40 -16.98
N ALA A 74 -0.42 15.65 -18.28
CA ALA A 74 0.92 15.83 -18.81
C ALA A 74 1.58 16.95 -18.00
N TRP A 75 2.41 16.61 -17.01
CA TRP A 75 3.20 17.55 -16.23
C TRP A 75 4.27 18.16 -17.15
N ARG A 76 3.85 19.07 -18.04
CA ARG A 76 4.70 20.18 -18.48
C ARG A 76 4.95 21.02 -17.23
N LYS A 77 6.01 20.65 -16.50
CA LYS A 77 6.59 21.36 -15.35
C LYS A 77 5.66 21.47 -14.13
N LEU A 78 5.86 20.57 -13.18
CA LEU A 78 6.09 21.00 -11.80
C LEU A 78 6.89 19.90 -11.11
N VAL A 79 8.07 20.27 -10.66
CA VAL A 79 8.82 19.54 -9.64
C VAL A 79 8.00 19.63 -8.36
N ILE A 80 7.61 18.50 -7.79
CA ILE A 80 7.18 18.45 -6.39
C ILE A 80 8.23 17.66 -5.64
N LEU A 81 9.11 18.41 -4.98
CA LEU A 81 9.81 18.00 -3.77
C LEU A 81 8.78 17.93 -2.64
N ALA A 82 8.58 16.75 -2.07
CA ALA A 82 8.20 16.48 -0.67
C ALA A 82 8.11 14.97 -0.45
#